data_AF-A0A534PQD8-F1
#
_entry.id   AF-A0A534PQD8-F1
#
_cell.length_a   1.000
_cell.length_b   1.000
_cell.length_c   1.000
_cell.angle_alpha   90.00
_cell.angle_beta   90.00
_cell.angle_gamma   90.00
#
_symmetry.space_group_name_H-M   'P 1'
#
loop_
_entity.id
_entity.type
_entity.pdbx_description
1 polymer ?
#
loop_
_entity_poly.entity_id
_entity_poly.type
_entity_poly.pdbx_seq_one_letter_code
_entity_poly.pdbx_strand_id
1 'polypeptide(L)'
;MAQILDELDYFQILKVGQAASPTEIKAAYYRESRAYHPDRFSTLPASGLKDNIGRIYKRINEAYVCLREDSKRIKYLADILGGERQKKLRFVEASEQELKKEKEQEVGATPQGRKFFMAGLADMAAQRFAAAERNFKMALTYEPNNPNFKAKRDEAGKLVKTDMSVR
;
A
#
# COMPACT_ATOMS: atom_id res chain seq x y z
N MET A 1 11.50 17.85 -15.15
CA MET A 1 10.09 17.83 -14.69
C MET A 1 9.58 16.41 -14.47
N ALA A 2 9.66 15.49 -15.43
CA ALA A 2 9.14 14.12 -15.25
C ALA A 2 9.82 13.31 -14.12
N GLN A 3 11.13 13.46 -13.92
CA GLN A 3 11.86 12.79 -12.83
C GLN A 3 11.54 13.33 -11.43
N ILE A 4 11.09 14.59 -11.32
CA ILE A 4 10.75 15.22 -10.03
C ILE A 4 9.33 14.82 -9.60
N LEU A 5 8.49 14.36 -10.53
CA LEU A 5 7.07 14.04 -10.27
C LEU A 5 6.88 12.93 -9.24
N ASP A 6 7.86 12.03 -9.11
CA ASP A 6 7.85 10.94 -8.13
C ASP A 6 8.29 11.39 -6.74
N GLU A 7 8.97 12.54 -6.64
CA GLU A 7 9.42 13.15 -5.38
C GLU A 7 8.41 14.16 -4.80
N LEU A 8 7.43 14.58 -5.61
CA LEU A 8 6.40 15.53 -5.19
C LEU A 8 5.20 14.84 -4.54
N ASP A 9 4.71 15.45 -3.47
CA ASP A 9 3.40 15.12 -2.90
C ASP A 9 2.26 15.78 -3.70
N TYR A 10 1.03 15.35 -3.44
CA TYR A 10 -0.14 15.81 -4.18
C TYR A 10 -0.47 17.29 -3.98
N PHE A 11 -0.14 17.87 -2.84
CA PHE A 11 -0.31 19.30 -2.61
C PHE A 11 0.68 20.08 -3.49
N GLN A 12 1.92 19.61 -3.57
CA GLN A 12 2.94 20.19 -4.45
C GLN A 12 2.59 20.04 -5.94
N ILE A 13 2.03 18.89 -6.35
CA ILE A 13 1.57 18.64 -7.72
C ILE A 13 0.46 19.62 -8.11
N LEU A 14 -0.49 19.89 -7.22
CA LEU A 14 -1.53 20.89 -7.42
C LEU A 14 -1.08 22.33 -7.12
N LYS A 15 0.16 22.51 -6.64
CA LYS A 15 0.74 23.80 -6.23
C LYS A 15 -0.15 24.53 -5.22
N VAL A 16 -0.56 23.83 -4.18
CA VAL A 16 -1.35 24.35 -3.06
C VAL A 16 -0.69 24.03 -1.73
N GLY A 17 -1.04 24.77 -0.68
CA GLY A 17 -0.58 24.47 0.68
C GLY A 17 -1.25 23.20 1.23
N GLN A 18 -0.61 22.57 2.22
CA GLN A 18 -1.19 21.41 2.93
C GLN A 18 -2.47 21.74 3.70
N ALA A 19 -2.68 23.02 4.04
CA ALA A 19 -3.88 23.54 4.67
C ALA A 19 -4.96 24.03 3.66
N ALA A 20 -4.78 23.77 2.36
CA ALA A 20 -5.72 24.21 1.34
C ALA A 20 -7.12 23.64 1.55
N SER A 21 -8.12 24.50 1.39
CA SER A 21 -9.53 24.13 1.44
C SER A 21 -9.94 23.28 0.23
N PRO A 22 -11.04 22.51 0.32
CA PRO A 22 -11.58 21.75 -0.81
C PRO A 22 -11.84 22.62 -2.06
N THR A 23 -12.24 23.88 -1.86
CA THR A 23 -12.47 24.85 -2.94
C THR A 23 -11.17 25.22 -3.65
N GLU A 24 -10.10 25.47 -2.90
CA GLU A 24 -8.77 25.78 -3.47
C GLU A 24 -8.19 24.57 -4.21
N ILE A 25 -8.33 23.37 -3.65
CA ILE A 25 -7.91 22.12 -4.29
C ILE A 25 -8.64 21.93 -5.62
N LYS A 26 -9.96 22.15 -5.65
CA LYS A 26 -10.77 22.07 -6.87
C LYS A 26 -10.34 23.12 -7.91
N ALA A 27 -10.12 24.36 -7.49
CA ALA A 27 -9.66 25.42 -8.38
C ALA A 27 -8.27 25.12 -8.97
N ALA A 28 -7.35 24.63 -8.14
CA ALA A 28 -6.01 24.22 -8.54
C ALA A 28 -6.04 23.06 -9.54
N TYR A 29 -6.87 22.05 -9.30
CA TYR A 29 -7.08 20.96 -10.25
C TYR A 29 -7.50 21.46 -11.63
N TYR A 30 -8.50 22.33 -11.73
CA TYR A 30 -8.91 22.88 -13.02
C TYR A 30 -7.81 23.70 -13.71
N ARG A 31 -7.01 24.44 -12.95
CA ARG A 31 -5.89 25.21 -13.47
C ARG A 31 -4.82 24.30 -14.07
N GLU A 32 -4.32 23.33 -13.30
CA GLU A 32 -3.26 22.44 -13.75
C GLU A 32 -3.75 21.47 -14.84
N SER A 33 -4.99 20.96 -14.75
CA SER A 33 -5.58 20.09 -15.78
C SER A 33 -5.69 20.80 -17.14
N ARG A 34 -6.05 22.09 -17.18
CA ARG A 34 -6.02 22.88 -18.42
C ARG A 34 -4.59 23.14 -18.91
N ALA A 35 -3.63 23.29 -18.00
CA ALA A 35 -2.24 23.51 -18.37
C ALA A 35 -1.62 22.28 -19.04
N TYR A 36 -1.93 21.08 -18.53
CA TYR A 36 -1.31 19.82 -18.94
C TYR A 36 -2.24 18.86 -19.69
N HIS A 37 -3.40 19.33 -20.16
CA HIS A 37 -4.34 18.48 -20.90
C HIS A 37 -3.67 17.89 -22.16
N PRO A 38 -3.71 16.57 -22.38
CA PRO A 38 -3.02 15.94 -23.51
C PRO A 38 -3.48 16.48 -24.88
N ASP A 39 -4.75 16.89 -25.02
CA ASP A 39 -5.27 17.45 -26.28
C ASP A 39 -4.56 18.73 -26.72
N ARG A 40 -4.04 19.53 -25.79
CA ARG A 40 -3.26 20.75 -26.13
C ARG A 40 -1.93 20.43 -26.82
N PHE A 41 -1.51 19.18 -26.73
CA PHE A 41 -0.26 18.66 -27.26
C PHE A 41 -0.51 17.54 -28.28
N SER A 42 -1.75 17.44 -28.78
CA SER A 42 -2.17 16.46 -29.78
C SER A 42 -1.36 16.56 -31.07
N THR A 43 -1.03 17.79 -31.48
CA THR A 43 -0.24 18.13 -32.68
C THR A 43 1.26 17.89 -32.53
N LEU A 44 1.75 17.63 -31.31
CA LEU A 44 3.16 17.27 -31.12
C LEU A 44 3.41 15.83 -31.60
N PRO A 45 4.54 15.60 -32.29
CA PRO A 45 4.95 14.25 -32.66
C PRO A 45 5.11 13.38 -31.41
N ALA A 46 4.76 12.09 -31.55
CA ALA A 46 4.94 11.11 -30.50
C ALA A 46 6.43 11.06 -30.11
N SER A 47 6.72 11.66 -28.97
CA SER A 47 8.06 11.89 -28.44
C SER A 47 7.99 11.74 -26.93
N GLY A 48 9.14 11.57 -26.27
CA GLY A 48 9.20 11.47 -24.80
C GLY A 48 8.55 12.68 -24.08
N LEU A 49 8.41 13.82 -24.76
CA LEU A 49 7.69 14.98 -24.23
C LEU A 49 6.18 14.72 -24.06
N LYS A 50 5.53 14.07 -25.05
CA LYS A 50 4.09 13.76 -25.01
C LYS A 50 3.79 12.73 -23.91
N ASP A 51 4.67 11.75 -23.74
CA ASP A 51 4.58 10.77 -22.64
C ASP A 51 4.74 11.44 -21.27
N ASN A 52 5.69 12.39 -21.14
CA ASN A 52 5.89 13.13 -19.91
C ASN A 52 4.67 13.98 -19.55
N ILE A 53 4.01 14.61 -20.52
CA ILE A 53 2.77 15.36 -20.31
C ILE A 53 1.66 14.42 -19.83
N GLY A 54 1.50 13.26 -20.47
CA GLY A 54 0.53 12.24 -20.05
C GLY A 54 0.75 11.79 -18.61
N ARG A 55 2.01 11.58 -18.19
CA ARG A 55 2.37 11.24 -16.82
C ARG A 55 2.01 12.35 -15.82
N ILE A 56 2.33 13.60 -16.14
CA ILE A 56 1.99 14.76 -15.31
C ILE A 56 0.46 14.89 -15.16
N TYR A 57 -0.28 14.80 -16.27
CA TYR A 57 -1.74 14.89 -16.28
C TYR A 57 -2.38 13.77 -15.44
N LYS A 58 -1.89 12.54 -15.57
CA LYS A 58 -2.32 11.41 -14.73
C LYS A 58 -2.11 11.71 -13.25
N ARG A 59 -0.95 12.25 -12.88
CA ARG A 59 -0.62 12.57 -11.48
C ARG A 59 -1.48 13.72 -10.92
N ILE A 60 -1.85 14.70 -11.74
CA ILE A 60 -2.81 15.76 -11.37
C ILE A 60 -4.18 15.17 -11.05
N ASN A 61 -4.66 14.22 -11.85
CA ASN A 61 -5.92 13.52 -11.60
C ASN A 61 -5.87 12.71 -10.30
N GLU A 62 -4.79 11.94 -10.09
CA GLU A 62 -4.57 11.18 -8.85
C GLU A 62 -4.57 12.10 -7.61
N ALA A 63 -3.88 13.25 -7.69
CA ALA A 63 -3.84 14.24 -6.64
C ALA A 63 -5.24 14.75 -6.29
N TYR A 64 -6.04 15.11 -7.29
CA TYR A 64 -7.39 15.60 -7.07
C TYR A 64 -8.30 14.54 -6.47
N VAL A 65 -8.26 13.29 -6.96
CA VAL A 65 -9.08 12.19 -6.42
C VAL A 65 -8.75 11.91 -4.96
N CYS A 66 -7.47 11.96 -4.58
CA CYS A 66 -7.06 11.78 -3.19
C CYS A 66 -7.45 12.96 -2.29
N LEU A 67 -7.20 14.20 -2.74
CA LEU A 67 -7.34 15.39 -1.90
C LEU A 67 -8.78 15.93 -1.80
N ARG A 68 -9.66 15.57 -2.74
CA ARG A 68 -11.08 16.01 -2.72
C ARG A 68 -11.91 15.32 -1.63
N GLU A 69 -11.52 14.12 -1.20
CA GLU A 69 -12.20 13.38 -0.15
C GLU A 69 -11.53 13.67 1.20
N ASP A 70 -12.28 14.20 2.16
CA ASP A 70 -11.71 14.65 3.45
C ASP A 70 -10.98 13.52 4.20
N SER A 71 -11.55 12.32 4.22
CA SER A 71 -10.94 11.15 4.85
C SER A 71 -9.61 10.75 4.20
N LYS A 72 -9.56 10.68 2.87
CA LYS A 72 -8.35 10.38 2.11
C LYS A 72 -7.30 11.49 2.27
N ARG A 73 -7.72 12.76 2.23
CA ARG A 73 -6.85 13.92 2.42
C ARG A 73 -6.16 13.90 3.78
N ILE A 74 -6.90 13.66 4.87
CA ILE A 74 -6.35 13.60 6.23
C ILE A 74 -5.34 12.46 6.35
N LYS A 75 -5.70 11.27 5.87
CA LYS A 75 -4.81 10.10 5.88
C LYS A 75 -3.53 10.37 5.07
N TYR A 76 -3.67 10.89 3.86
CA TYR A 76 -2.55 11.20 3.00
C TYR A 76 -1.62 12.24 3.62
N LEU A 77 -2.18 13.28 4.25
CA LEU A 77 -1.40 14.30 4.96
C LEU A 77 -0.59 13.68 6.09
N ALA A 78 -1.18 12.78 6.89
CA ALA A 78 -0.46 12.06 7.93
C ALA A 78 0.66 11.17 7.34
N ASP A 79 0.37 10.44 6.26
CA ASP A 79 1.33 9.55 5.60
C ASP A 79 2.57 10.30 5.08
N ILE A 80 2.40 11.50 4.48
CA ILE A 80 3.52 12.29 3.94
C ILE A 80 4.30 13.08 4.99
N LEU A 81 3.77 13.19 6.21
CA LEU A 81 4.45 13.78 7.37
C LEU A 81 5.17 12.73 8.23
N GLY A 82 4.90 11.44 8.00
CA GLY A 82 5.53 10.32 8.68
C GLY A 82 6.93 9.95 8.16
N GLY A 83 7.61 9.06 8.89
CA GLY A 83 8.98 8.61 8.56
C GLY A 83 9.11 7.80 7.26
N GLU A 84 8.00 7.35 6.67
CA GLU A 84 7.97 6.62 5.40
C GLU A 84 7.48 7.46 4.22
N ARG A 85 7.57 8.80 4.31
CA ARG A 85 7.08 9.75 3.28
C ARG A 85 7.34 9.30 1.85
N GLN A 86 8.56 8.92 1.51
CA GLN A 86 8.94 8.54 0.14
C GLN A 86 8.10 7.39 -0.43
N LYS A 87 7.72 6.41 0.41
CA LYS A 87 6.87 5.28 0.00
C LYS A 87 5.39 5.66 -0.11
N LYS A 88 5.01 6.85 0.35
CA LYS A 88 3.62 7.31 0.48
C LYS A 88 3.26 8.52 -0.39
N LEU A 89 4.19 9.05 -1.17
CA LEU A 89 3.97 10.22 -2.04
C LEU A 89 2.89 9.99 -3.11
N ARG A 90 2.60 8.74 -3.47
CA ARG A 90 1.59 8.39 -4.46
C ARG A 90 0.53 7.46 -3.86
N PHE A 91 -0.63 8.02 -3.58
CA PHE A 91 -1.84 7.26 -3.28
C PHE A 91 -2.35 6.60 -4.57
N VAL A 92 -2.14 5.30 -4.71
CA VAL A 92 -2.81 4.50 -5.74
C VAL A 92 -3.79 3.58 -5.02
N GLU A 93 -5.06 3.55 -5.40
CA GLU A 93 -6.00 2.56 -4.85
C GLU A 93 -5.46 1.12 -5.01
N ALA A 94 -4.70 0.86 -6.07
CA ALA A 94 -3.93 -0.36 -6.25
C ALA A 94 -2.89 -0.60 -5.13
N SER A 95 -2.14 0.43 -4.70
CA SER A 95 -1.19 0.31 -3.58
C SER A 95 -1.89 0.08 -2.24
N GLU A 96 -3.09 0.61 -2.02
CA GLU A 96 -3.87 0.27 -0.83
C GLU A 96 -4.42 -1.15 -0.89
N GLN A 97 -4.85 -1.62 -2.06
CA GLN A 97 -5.26 -3.00 -2.26
C GLN A 97 -4.08 -3.97 -2.13
N GLU A 98 -2.89 -3.60 -2.61
CA GLU A 98 -1.65 -4.37 -2.43
C GLU A 98 -1.25 -4.42 -0.96
N LEU A 99 -1.23 -3.28 -0.26
CA LEU A 99 -0.95 -3.24 1.18
C LEU A 99 -1.98 -4.02 1.99
N LYS A 100 -3.26 -3.97 1.58
CA LYS A 100 -4.34 -4.77 2.18
C LYS A 100 -4.12 -6.26 1.91
N LYS A 101 -3.79 -6.64 0.67
CA LYS A 101 -3.45 -8.03 0.30
C LYS A 101 -2.22 -8.53 1.06
N GLU A 102 -1.18 -7.72 1.22
CA GLU A 102 0.01 -8.04 2.01
C GLU A 102 -0.36 -8.29 3.47
N LYS A 103 -1.15 -7.40 4.08
CA LYS A 103 -1.65 -7.59 5.45
C LYS A 103 -2.59 -8.79 5.59
N GLU A 104 -3.43 -9.05 4.60
CA GLU A 104 -4.29 -10.23 4.54
C GLU A 104 -3.47 -11.51 4.38
N GLN A 105 -2.39 -11.48 3.61
CA GLN A 105 -1.43 -12.59 3.53
C GLN A 105 -0.67 -12.75 4.85
N GLU A 106 -0.33 -11.66 5.53
CA GLU A 106 0.42 -11.70 6.78
C GLU A 106 -0.40 -12.21 7.97
N VAL A 107 -1.61 -11.69 8.14
CA VAL A 107 -2.44 -11.95 9.34
C VAL A 107 -3.52 -12.99 9.06
N GLY A 108 -3.93 -13.14 7.80
CA GLY A 108 -5.07 -13.95 7.35
C GLY A 108 -6.18 -13.09 6.72
N ALA A 109 -6.90 -13.64 5.76
CA ALA A 109 -8.09 -13.04 5.16
C ALA A 109 -9.38 -13.44 5.91
N THR A 110 -9.40 -14.60 6.58
CA THR A 110 -10.58 -15.16 7.25
C THR A 110 -10.51 -14.98 8.77
N PRO A 111 -11.63 -14.76 9.49
CA PRO A 111 -11.61 -14.64 10.95
C PRO A 111 -11.02 -15.88 11.65
N GLN A 112 -11.34 -17.08 11.14
CA GLN A 112 -10.85 -18.35 11.66
C GLN A 112 -9.36 -18.54 11.35
N GLY A 113 -8.92 -18.29 10.12
CA GLY A 113 -7.51 -18.33 9.72
C GLY A 113 -6.66 -17.39 10.59
N ARG A 114 -7.09 -16.14 10.77
CA ARG A 114 -6.47 -15.16 11.68
C ARG A 114 -6.34 -15.67 13.11
N LYS A 115 -7.43 -16.21 13.66
CA LYS A 115 -7.46 -16.72 15.04
C LYS A 115 -6.42 -17.82 15.24
N PHE A 116 -6.39 -18.80 14.34
CA PHE A 116 -5.45 -19.92 14.44
C PHE A 116 -4.00 -19.49 14.16
N PHE A 117 -3.78 -18.57 13.23
CA PHE A 117 -2.46 -18.02 12.96
C PHE A 117 -1.91 -17.26 14.17
N MET A 118 -2.71 -16.40 14.79
CA MET A 118 -2.33 -15.69 16.03
C MET A 118 -2.05 -16.65 17.18
N ALA A 119 -2.87 -17.69 17.35
CA ALA A 119 -2.60 -18.74 18.35
C ALA A 119 -1.27 -19.47 18.08
N GLY A 120 -0.96 -19.76 16.82
CA GLY A 120 0.31 -20.36 16.43
C GLY A 120 1.51 -19.45 16.72
N LEU A 121 1.40 -18.15 16.46
CA LEU A 121 2.43 -17.17 16.81
C LEU A 121 2.64 -17.08 18.33
N ALA A 122 1.56 -17.12 19.12
CA ALA A 122 1.65 -17.13 20.59
C ALA A 122 2.34 -18.40 21.10
N ASP A 123 2.05 -19.56 20.52
CA ASP A 123 2.72 -20.82 20.86
C ASP A 123 4.20 -20.83 20.44
N MET A 124 4.56 -20.21 19.30
CA MET A 124 5.96 -20.02 18.90
C MET A 124 6.71 -19.19 19.94
N ALA A 125 6.13 -18.07 20.39
CA ALA A 125 6.71 -17.22 21.43
C ALA A 125 6.85 -17.95 22.78
N ALA A 126 5.92 -18.86 23.08
CA ALA A 126 5.97 -19.72 24.26
C ALA A 126 6.85 -20.97 24.09
N GLN A 127 7.58 -21.11 22.98
CA GLN A 127 8.38 -22.29 22.60
C GLN A 127 7.60 -23.61 22.58
N ARG A 128 6.27 -23.55 22.41
CA ARG A 128 5.38 -24.71 22.27
C ARG A 128 5.29 -25.11 20.80
N PHE A 129 6.42 -25.47 20.20
CA PHE A 129 6.53 -25.63 18.75
C PHE A 129 5.54 -26.64 18.15
N ALA A 130 5.23 -27.74 18.86
CA ALA A 130 4.27 -28.73 18.38
C ALA A 130 2.82 -28.20 18.39
N ALA A 131 2.47 -27.33 19.34
CA ALA A 131 1.18 -26.66 19.37
C ALA A 131 1.11 -25.58 18.28
N ALA A 132 2.20 -24.83 18.10
CA ALA A 132 2.33 -23.85 17.03
C ALA A 132 2.14 -24.46 15.65
N GLU A 133 2.82 -25.58 15.34
CA GLU A 133 2.70 -26.27 14.05
C GLU A 133 1.25 -26.70 13.78
N ARG A 134 0.56 -27.25 14.80
CA ARG A 134 -0.87 -27.62 14.69
C ARG A 134 -1.75 -26.40 14.43
N ASN A 135 -1.53 -25.31 15.15
CA ASN A 135 -2.30 -24.08 14.98
C ASN A 135 -2.07 -23.45 13.60
N PHE A 136 -0.84 -23.43 13.07
CA PHE A 136 -0.58 -23.00 11.70
C PHE A 136 -1.18 -23.94 10.66
N LYS A 137 -1.17 -25.26 10.90
CA LYS A 137 -1.87 -26.23 10.05
C LYS A 137 -3.38 -25.97 10.01
N MET A 138 -3.97 -25.62 11.15
CA MET A 138 -5.38 -25.20 11.20
C MET A 138 -5.62 -23.87 10.49
N ALA A 139 -4.71 -22.90 10.58
CA ALA A 139 -4.81 -21.67 9.81
C ALA A 139 -4.84 -21.96 8.28
N LEU A 140 -4.01 -22.90 7.82
CA LEU A 140 -3.97 -23.36 6.43
C LEU A 140 -5.23 -24.13 5.98
N THR A 141 -6.05 -24.69 6.87
CA THR A 141 -7.32 -25.30 6.43
C THR A 141 -8.32 -24.26 5.96
N TYR A 142 -8.27 -23.05 6.52
CA TYR A 142 -9.11 -21.93 6.11
C TYR A 142 -8.47 -21.13 4.96
N GLU A 143 -7.15 -21.07 4.91
CA GLU A 143 -6.39 -20.31 3.91
C GLU A 143 -5.22 -21.13 3.32
N PRO A 144 -5.51 -22.16 2.50
CA PRO A 144 -4.50 -23.12 2.04
C PRO A 144 -3.42 -22.51 1.14
N ASN A 145 -3.74 -21.40 0.49
CA ASN A 145 -2.84 -20.71 -0.44
C ASN A 145 -2.07 -19.55 0.23
N ASN A 146 -2.16 -19.38 1.55
CA ASN A 146 -1.45 -18.31 2.24
C ASN A 146 0.05 -18.68 2.41
N PRO A 147 0.97 -17.95 1.74
CA PRO A 147 2.40 -18.29 1.78
C PRO A 147 3.03 -18.07 3.16
N ASN A 148 2.57 -17.08 3.92
CA ASN A 148 3.06 -16.79 5.26
C ASN A 148 2.68 -17.93 6.22
N PHE A 149 1.43 -18.38 6.17
CA PHE A 149 0.95 -19.49 7.03
C PHE A 149 1.75 -20.76 6.78
N LYS A 150 2.06 -21.05 5.50
CA LYS A 150 2.90 -22.20 5.12
C LYS A 150 4.33 -22.06 5.67
N ALA A 151 4.94 -20.89 5.50
CA ALA A 151 6.28 -20.60 5.99
C ALA A 151 6.38 -20.76 7.52
N LYS A 152 5.40 -20.23 8.27
CA LYS A 152 5.35 -20.33 9.73
C LYS A 152 5.10 -21.75 10.22
N ARG A 153 4.27 -22.53 9.54
CA ARG A 153 4.12 -23.96 9.81
C ARG A 153 5.43 -24.71 9.62
N ASP A 154 6.13 -24.46 8.51
CA ASP A 154 7.42 -25.10 8.23
C ASP A 154 8.51 -24.74 9.24
N GLU A 155 8.56 -23.48 9.66
CA GLU A 155 9.43 -23.00 10.72
C GLU A 155 9.15 -23.75 12.03
N ALA A 156 7.89 -23.80 12.46
CA ALA A 156 7.48 -24.53 13.65
C ALA A 156 7.83 -26.02 13.57
N GLY A 157 7.57 -26.69 12.44
CA GLY A 157 7.87 -28.11 12.25
C GLY A 157 9.37 -28.42 12.28
N LYS A 158 10.23 -27.52 11.80
CA LYS A 158 11.69 -27.64 11.97
C LYS A 158 12.09 -27.55 13.45
N LEU A 159 11.54 -26.57 14.17
CA LEU A 159 11.83 -26.38 15.59
C LEU A 159 11.34 -27.54 16.45
N VAL A 160 10.21 -28.16 16.10
CA VAL A 160 9.72 -29.41 16.73
C VAL A 160 10.74 -30.53 16.60
N LYS A 161 11.27 -30.75 15.39
CA LYS A 161 12.27 -31.81 15.15
C LYS A 161 13.57 -31.53 15.92
N THR A 162 14.00 -30.28 15.97
CA THR A 162 15.18 -29.88 16.74
C THR A 162 14.96 -30.06 18.25
N ASP A 163 13.84 -29.60 18.80
CA ASP A 163 13.51 -29.75 20.23
C ASP A 163 13.41 -31.23 20.64
N MET A 164 12.86 -32.10 19.78
CA MET A 164 12.83 -33.55 20.03
C MET A 164 14.19 -34.23 19.95
N SER A 165 15.16 -33.65 19.25
CA SER A 165 16.51 -34.24 19.12
C SER A 165 17.47 -33.81 20.24
N VAL A 166 17.09 -32.81 21.04
CA VAL A 166 17.88 -32.26 22.15
C VAL A 166 17.39 -32.77 23.52
N ARG A 167 16.22 -33.43 23.56
CA ARG A 167 15.66 -34.09 24.73
C ARG A 167 16.04 -35.56 24.76
#